data_AF-E1RDM8-F1
#
_entry.id   AF-E1RDM8-F1
#
_cell.length_a   1.000
_cell.length_b   1.000
_cell.length_c   1.000
_cell.angle_alpha   90.00
_cell.angle_beta   90.00
_cell.angle_gamma   90.00
#
_symmetry.space_group_name_H-M   'P 1'
#
loop_
_entity.id
_entity.type
_entity.pdbx_description
1 polymer ?
#
loop_
_entity_poly.entity_id
_entity_poly.type
_entity_poly.pdbx_seq_one_letter_code
_entity_poly.pdbx_strand_id
1 'polypeptide(L)'
;MTEITIYIGLDDTDIPGSRGTGRLAHDVAIAVSEKYRAYAITRHQLFVDDRIPYTSHNSNAVVHVDASGPDVCREIFDISKQAMLDQFLEGSDPGLAVGDADQILPPLIVMAQDAKTTVLDQELPRALAKNLGIRLEGLGGTEDGVIGAMAGLGLAATKDDGRFLLLGSLRTIMKETDVETLLSNGVDSVYLPDGRQVTSGIIRLGGGENKKKKDNRYPKPSAVAGKTVLFVKEREDGIYQAYMRR
;
A
#
# COMPACT_ATOMS: atom_id res chain seq x y z
N MET A 1 10.03 -18.45 11.23
CA MET A 1 8.76 -18.09 11.86
C MET A 1 7.78 -17.88 10.72
N THR A 2 6.64 -18.56 10.71
CA THR A 2 5.58 -18.29 9.73
C THR A 2 5.13 -16.85 9.94
N GLU A 3 5.12 -16.04 8.89
CA GLU A 3 4.56 -14.70 8.99
C GLU A 3 3.07 -14.81 9.25
N ILE A 4 2.58 -14.11 10.27
CA ILE A 4 1.16 -14.08 10.65
C ILE A 4 0.58 -12.83 9.99
N THR A 5 0.51 -12.83 8.65
CA THR A 5 0.02 -11.68 7.92
C THR A 5 -0.86 -12.11 6.77
N ILE A 6 -2.09 -11.59 6.78
CA ILE A 6 -2.98 -11.63 5.62
C ILE A 6 -2.90 -10.27 4.93
N TYR A 7 -2.75 -10.31 3.62
CA TYR A 7 -2.70 -9.14 2.75
C TYR A 7 -4.02 -9.00 2.00
N ILE A 8 -4.52 -7.76 1.92
CA ILE A 8 -5.73 -7.40 1.19
C ILE A 8 -5.34 -6.42 0.09
N GLY A 9 -5.27 -6.88 -1.15
CA GLY A 9 -4.96 -6.07 -2.33
C GLY A 9 -6.21 -5.43 -2.93
N LEU A 10 -6.13 -4.13 -3.19
CA LEU A 10 -7.21 -3.29 -3.71
C LEU A 10 -6.68 -2.49 -4.90
N ASP A 11 -7.36 -2.52 -6.04
CA ASP A 11 -7.01 -1.66 -7.16
C ASP A 11 -8.21 -1.22 -8.01
N ASP A 12 -7.99 -0.17 -8.81
CA ASP A 12 -8.92 0.39 -9.80
C ASP A 12 -10.31 0.73 -9.26
N THR A 13 -10.30 1.40 -8.10
CA THR A 13 -11.51 1.67 -7.32
C THR A 13 -12.02 3.10 -7.50
N ASP A 14 -11.40 3.89 -8.37
CA ASP A 14 -11.66 5.31 -8.51
C ASP A 14 -11.94 5.70 -9.95
N ILE A 15 -12.74 6.76 -10.12
CA ILE A 15 -12.97 7.42 -11.41
C ILE A 15 -12.39 8.85 -11.38
N PRO A 16 -12.12 9.50 -12.53
CA PRO A 16 -11.61 10.85 -12.54
C PRO A 16 -12.47 11.81 -11.72
N GLY A 17 -11.83 12.53 -10.77
CA GLY A 17 -12.51 13.48 -9.88
C GLY A 17 -13.11 12.88 -8.61
N SER A 18 -13.06 11.56 -8.44
CA SER A 18 -13.49 10.88 -7.21
C SER A 18 -12.39 10.79 -6.14
N ARG A 19 -12.69 10.15 -5.01
CA ARG A 19 -11.69 9.85 -3.96
C ARG A 19 -10.81 8.69 -4.44
N GLY A 20 -9.49 8.77 -4.21
CA GLY A 20 -8.58 7.73 -4.68
C GLY A 20 -8.55 6.46 -3.83
N THR A 21 -8.00 5.37 -4.40
CA THR A 21 -7.88 4.01 -3.83
C THR A 21 -7.35 3.98 -2.39
N GLY A 22 -6.39 4.84 -2.06
CA GLY A 22 -5.83 4.91 -0.71
C GLY A 22 -6.85 5.28 0.38
N ARG A 23 -7.93 6.01 0.05
CA ARG A 23 -9.00 6.28 1.02
C ARG A 23 -9.88 5.05 1.22
N LEU A 24 -10.23 4.36 0.14
CA LEU A 24 -11.01 3.12 0.23
C LEU A 24 -10.26 2.06 1.05
N ALA A 25 -8.94 1.94 0.87
CA ALA A 25 -8.11 1.04 1.68
C ALA A 25 -8.17 1.35 3.18
N HIS A 26 -8.30 2.63 3.57
CA HIS A 26 -8.52 3.00 4.97
C HIS A 26 -9.89 2.55 5.46
N ASP A 27 -10.93 2.72 4.66
CA ASP A 27 -12.28 2.34 5.05
C ASP A 27 -12.40 0.80 5.16
N VAL A 28 -11.76 0.04 4.26
CA VAL A 28 -11.59 -1.42 4.36
C VAL A 28 -10.82 -1.80 5.64
N ALA A 29 -9.70 -1.14 5.94
CA ALA A 29 -8.94 -1.41 7.15
C ALA A 29 -9.76 -1.15 8.43
N ILE A 30 -10.63 -0.13 8.43
CA ILE A 30 -11.55 0.15 9.54
C ILE A 30 -12.55 -1.00 9.71
N ALA A 31 -13.20 -1.43 8.63
CA ALA A 31 -14.17 -2.53 8.67
C ALA A 31 -13.54 -3.84 9.16
N VAL A 32 -12.34 -4.18 8.66
CA VAL A 32 -11.59 -5.37 9.11
C VAL A 32 -11.16 -5.24 10.58
N SER A 33 -10.82 -4.03 11.04
CA SER A 33 -10.41 -3.74 12.42
C SER A 33 -11.48 -3.97 13.48
N GLU A 34 -12.73 -4.20 13.11
CA GLU A 34 -13.76 -4.63 14.04
C GLU A 34 -13.50 -6.04 14.60
N LYS A 35 -12.75 -6.88 13.86
CA LYS A 35 -12.46 -8.27 14.24
C LYS A 35 -10.97 -8.61 14.23
N TYR A 36 -10.22 -8.04 13.31
CA TYR A 36 -8.81 -8.38 13.07
C TYR A 36 -7.95 -7.13 13.03
N ARG A 37 -6.78 -7.17 13.68
CA ARG A 37 -5.91 -5.99 13.75
C ARG A 37 -5.28 -5.68 12.38
N ALA A 38 -5.82 -4.69 11.66
CA ALA A 38 -5.15 -4.09 10.50
C ALA A 38 -4.07 -3.10 10.98
N TYR A 39 -2.80 -3.43 10.80
CA TYR A 39 -1.69 -2.68 11.40
C TYR A 39 -0.97 -1.73 10.43
N ALA A 40 -1.13 -1.94 9.12
CA ALA A 40 -0.52 -1.11 8.11
C ALA A 40 -1.33 -1.08 6.81
N ILE A 41 -1.09 -0.03 6.01
CA ILE A 41 -1.55 0.06 4.62
C ILE A 41 -0.37 0.53 3.78
N THR A 42 -0.02 -0.22 2.73
CA THR A 42 0.99 0.18 1.75
C THR A 42 0.33 0.59 0.43
N ARG A 43 0.98 1.47 -0.33
CA ARG A 43 0.61 1.80 -1.70
C ARG A 43 1.79 1.51 -2.61
N HIS A 44 1.52 0.80 -3.70
CA HIS A 44 2.52 0.38 -4.66
C HIS A 44 2.29 1.10 -6.00
N GLN A 45 3.37 1.53 -6.63
CA GLN A 45 3.31 2.20 -7.93
C GLN A 45 3.43 1.14 -9.02
N LEU A 46 2.42 1.05 -9.89
CA LEU A 46 2.41 0.17 -11.05
C LEU A 46 2.92 0.90 -12.29
N PHE A 47 3.04 0.16 -13.39
CA PHE A 47 3.61 0.66 -14.64
C PHE A 47 2.83 1.86 -15.19
N VAL A 48 3.53 2.95 -15.49
CA VAL A 48 2.93 4.14 -16.10
C VAL A 48 3.15 4.05 -17.61
N ASP A 49 2.09 3.75 -18.34
CA ASP A 49 2.10 3.55 -19.79
C ASP A 49 0.76 3.99 -20.38
N ASP A 50 0.79 4.63 -21.56
CA ASP A 50 -0.41 5.19 -22.22
C ASP A 50 -1.41 4.11 -22.66
N ARG A 51 -0.99 2.84 -22.72
CA ARG A 51 -1.86 1.69 -23.02
C ARG A 51 -2.70 1.25 -21.82
N ILE A 52 -2.39 1.72 -20.61
CA ILE A 52 -3.09 1.36 -19.39
C ILE A 52 -4.00 2.54 -18.99
N PRO A 53 -5.33 2.37 -18.93
CA PRO A 53 -6.21 3.38 -18.36
C PRO A 53 -5.89 3.60 -16.88
N TYR A 54 -5.76 4.85 -16.45
CA TYR A 54 -5.68 5.20 -15.02
C TYR A 54 -6.20 6.63 -14.80
N THR A 55 -6.64 6.93 -13.58
CA THR A 55 -7.20 8.24 -13.22
C THR A 55 -6.09 9.29 -13.02
N SER A 56 -5.41 9.23 -11.87
CA SER A 56 -4.34 10.15 -11.48
C SER A 56 -2.99 9.45 -11.39
N HIS A 57 -3.01 8.18 -10.97
CA HIS A 57 -1.82 7.35 -10.85
C HIS A 57 -2.26 5.90 -11.04
N ASN A 58 -1.48 5.13 -11.79
CA ASN A 58 -1.65 3.67 -11.82
C ASN A 58 -1.07 3.05 -10.54
N SER A 59 -1.89 2.72 -9.55
CA SER A 59 -1.40 2.22 -8.26
C SER A 59 -2.46 1.50 -7.44
N ASN A 60 -2.06 0.38 -6.86
CA ASN A 60 -2.86 -0.36 -5.88
C ASN A 60 -2.57 0.08 -4.43
N ALA A 61 -3.43 -0.37 -3.53
CA ALA A 61 -3.22 -0.31 -2.09
C ALA A 61 -3.34 -1.71 -1.47
N VAL A 62 -2.57 -1.96 -0.41
CA VAL A 62 -2.59 -3.23 0.32
C VAL A 62 -2.78 -2.97 1.81
N VAL A 63 -3.80 -3.60 2.41
CA VAL A 63 -3.98 -3.61 3.87
C VAL A 63 -3.29 -4.83 4.46
N HIS A 64 -2.57 -4.65 5.57
CA HIS A 64 -1.81 -5.69 6.26
C HIS A 64 -2.52 -6.02 7.56
N VAL A 65 -2.89 -7.28 7.74
CA VAL A 65 -3.70 -7.75 8.87
C VAL A 65 -2.94 -8.80 9.66
N ASP A 66 -2.86 -8.59 10.97
CA ASP A 66 -2.23 -9.51 11.94
C ASP A 66 -3.16 -10.70 12.19
N ALA A 67 -3.15 -11.64 11.24
CA ALA A 67 -4.01 -12.79 11.16
C ALA A 67 -3.40 -13.84 10.23
N SER A 68 -3.88 -15.08 10.31
CA SER A 68 -3.48 -16.16 9.41
C SER A 68 -4.57 -17.22 9.28
N GLY A 69 -4.53 -17.97 8.19
CA GLY A 69 -5.32 -19.18 7.98
C GLY A 69 -6.50 -19.00 7.01
N PRO A 70 -6.89 -20.08 6.31
CA PRO A 70 -7.79 -20.01 5.17
C PRO A 70 -9.21 -19.56 5.51
N ASP A 71 -9.70 -19.88 6.70
CA ASP A 71 -11.05 -19.48 7.15
C ASP A 71 -11.09 -17.98 7.46
N VAL A 72 -10.00 -17.46 8.06
CA VAL A 72 -9.82 -16.03 8.32
C VAL A 72 -9.67 -15.26 7.02
N CYS A 73 -8.91 -15.78 6.05
CA CYS A 73 -8.85 -15.20 4.71
C CYS A 73 -10.23 -15.06 4.06
N ARG A 74 -11.11 -16.07 4.19
CA ARG A 74 -12.48 -16.02 3.65
C ARG A 74 -13.29 -14.91 4.31
N GLU A 75 -13.27 -14.85 5.64
CA GLU A 75 -14.01 -13.81 6.36
C GLU A 75 -13.50 -12.40 6.06
N ILE A 76 -12.18 -12.20 6.02
CA ILE A 76 -11.56 -10.92 5.66
C ILE A 76 -11.94 -10.53 4.23
N PHE A 77 -11.97 -11.49 3.30
CA PHE A 77 -12.40 -11.25 1.93
C PHE A 77 -13.85 -10.75 1.87
N ASP A 78 -14.77 -11.42 2.57
CA ASP A 78 -16.19 -11.04 2.58
C ASP A 78 -16.41 -9.64 3.21
N ILE A 79 -15.73 -9.33 4.32
CA ILE A 79 -15.77 -8.00 4.94
C ILE A 79 -15.23 -6.92 3.99
N SER A 80 -14.08 -7.19 3.37
CA SER A 80 -13.43 -6.24 2.45
C SER A 80 -14.28 -6.00 1.22
N LYS A 81 -14.86 -7.06 0.65
CA LYS A 81 -15.77 -6.99 -0.49
C LYS A 81 -16.97 -6.11 -0.19
N GLN A 82 -17.63 -6.32 0.96
CA GLN A 82 -18.78 -5.50 1.35
C GLN A 82 -18.38 -4.02 1.48
N ALA A 83 -17.26 -3.73 2.16
CA ALA A 83 -16.78 -2.36 2.33
C ALA A 83 -16.42 -1.67 1.00
N MET A 84 -15.96 -2.42 0.00
CA MET A 84 -15.74 -1.92 -1.36
C MET A 84 -17.05 -1.67 -2.10
N LEU A 85 -17.99 -2.61 -2.05
CA LEU A 85 -19.29 -2.51 -2.73
C LEU A 85 -20.14 -1.35 -2.20
N ASP A 86 -20.10 -1.09 -0.89
CA ASP A 86 -20.79 0.04 -0.26
C ASP A 86 -20.31 1.41 -0.78
N GLN A 87 -19.13 1.44 -1.39
CA GLN A 87 -18.51 2.64 -1.95
C GLN A 87 -18.22 2.50 -3.45
N PHE A 88 -18.86 1.53 -4.10
CA PHE A 88 -18.67 1.28 -5.52
C PHE A 88 -19.01 2.51 -6.34
N LEU A 89 -18.14 2.82 -7.30
CA LEU A 89 -18.33 3.92 -8.23
C LEU A 89 -18.58 3.33 -9.62
N GLU A 90 -19.76 3.62 -10.17
CA GLU A 90 -20.08 3.23 -11.54
C GLU A 90 -19.03 3.79 -12.50
N GLY A 91 -18.49 2.91 -13.36
CA GLY A 91 -17.40 3.23 -14.28
C GLY A 91 -15.98 3.04 -13.74
N SER A 92 -15.82 2.48 -12.54
CA SER A 92 -14.55 1.90 -12.06
C SER A 92 -14.51 0.38 -12.31
N ASP A 93 -13.31 -0.22 -12.25
CA ASP A 93 -13.06 -1.64 -12.51
C ASP A 93 -12.44 -2.37 -11.29
N PRO A 94 -13.04 -2.33 -10.08
CA PRO A 94 -12.31 -2.64 -8.86
C PRO A 94 -11.88 -4.11 -8.78
N GLY A 95 -10.63 -4.34 -8.38
CA GLY A 95 -10.12 -5.68 -8.04
C GLY A 95 -9.91 -5.85 -6.55
N LEU A 96 -10.26 -7.02 -6.02
CA LEU A 96 -10.02 -7.43 -4.65
C LEU A 96 -9.29 -8.77 -4.60
N ALA A 97 -8.17 -8.81 -3.89
CA ALA A 97 -7.42 -10.03 -3.63
C ALA A 97 -7.14 -10.19 -2.12
N VAL A 98 -7.32 -11.38 -1.56
CA VAL A 98 -6.96 -11.70 -0.16
C VAL A 98 -6.17 -13.00 -0.12
N GLY A 99 -4.97 -12.93 0.45
CA GLY A 99 -4.07 -14.07 0.61
C GLY A 99 -3.28 -14.00 1.91
N ASP A 100 -3.06 -15.15 2.52
CA ASP A 100 -2.10 -15.33 3.59
C ASP A 100 -0.66 -15.20 3.04
N ALA A 101 0.27 -14.74 3.87
CA ALA A 101 1.67 -14.61 3.51
C ALA A 101 2.28 -15.93 2.99
N ASP A 102 1.82 -17.08 3.48
CA ASP A 102 2.30 -18.39 3.01
C ASP A 102 1.83 -18.75 1.58
N GLN A 103 0.77 -18.10 1.08
CA GLN A 103 0.28 -18.26 -0.28
C GLN A 103 1.03 -17.40 -1.29
N ILE A 104 1.80 -16.41 -0.83
CA ILE A 104 2.53 -15.49 -1.70
C ILE A 104 3.89 -16.09 -2.07
N LEU A 105 3.85 -16.95 -3.09
CA LEU A 105 5.01 -17.67 -3.60
C LEU A 105 5.76 -16.90 -4.69
N PRO A 106 7.03 -17.29 -5.02
CA PRO A 106 7.87 -16.57 -5.98
C PRO A 106 7.21 -16.23 -7.33
N PRO A 107 6.35 -17.08 -7.96
CA PRO A 107 5.67 -16.72 -9.19
C PRO A 107 4.76 -15.48 -9.07
N LEU A 108 4.11 -15.29 -7.92
CA LEU A 108 3.30 -14.09 -7.66
C LEU A 108 4.18 -12.86 -7.46
N ILE A 109 5.32 -13.01 -6.78
CA ILE A 109 6.29 -11.91 -6.60
C ILE A 109 6.85 -11.47 -7.96
N VAL A 110 7.21 -12.41 -8.84
CA VAL A 110 7.72 -12.09 -10.18
C VAL A 110 6.66 -11.36 -11.01
N MET A 111 5.43 -11.88 -11.07
CA MET A 111 4.33 -11.21 -11.77
C MET A 111 4.09 -9.79 -11.23
N ALA A 112 4.16 -9.63 -9.91
CA ALA A 112 4.00 -8.35 -9.26
C ALA A 112 5.10 -7.33 -9.62
N GLN A 113 6.34 -7.78 -9.85
CA GLN A 113 7.42 -6.93 -10.39
C GLN A 113 7.21 -6.61 -11.88
N ASP A 114 6.71 -7.57 -12.67
CA ASP A 114 6.38 -7.33 -14.08
C ASP A 114 5.29 -6.26 -14.21
N ALA A 115 4.29 -6.25 -13.33
CA ALA A 115 3.24 -5.23 -13.27
C ALA A 115 3.76 -3.79 -13.05
N LYS A 116 5.03 -3.63 -12.65
CA LYS A 116 5.69 -2.32 -12.53
C LYS A 116 6.36 -1.84 -13.81
N THR A 117 6.55 -2.71 -14.79
CA THR A 117 7.38 -2.42 -15.98
C THR A 117 6.75 -2.86 -17.30
N THR A 118 5.69 -3.66 -17.27
CA THR A 118 5.08 -4.28 -18.43
C THR A 118 3.56 -4.24 -18.34
N VAL A 119 2.88 -4.14 -19.48
CA VAL A 119 1.42 -4.30 -19.57
C VAL A 119 1.08 -5.77 -19.46
N LEU A 120 0.25 -6.15 -18.48
CA LEU A 120 -0.18 -7.52 -18.24
C LEU A 120 -1.65 -7.69 -18.65
N ASP A 121 -2.02 -8.94 -18.96
CA ASP A 121 -3.41 -9.35 -19.04
C ASP A 121 -3.90 -9.94 -17.71
N GLN A 122 -5.21 -10.18 -17.63
CA GLN A 122 -5.84 -10.76 -16.44
C GLN A 122 -5.78 -12.29 -16.36
N GLU A 123 -5.29 -12.99 -17.38
CA GLU A 123 -5.26 -14.47 -17.38
C GLU A 123 -4.25 -14.99 -16.36
N LEU A 124 -3.04 -14.40 -16.36
CA LEU A 124 -1.98 -14.76 -15.44
C LEU A 124 -2.34 -14.57 -13.95
N PRO A 125 -2.80 -13.38 -13.48
CA PRO A 125 -3.18 -13.19 -12.08
C PRO A 125 -4.31 -14.14 -11.63
N ARG A 126 -5.29 -14.44 -12.50
CA ARG A 126 -6.37 -15.39 -12.18
C ARG A 126 -5.87 -16.83 -12.08
N ALA A 127 -4.98 -17.25 -12.97
CA ALA A 127 -4.35 -18.56 -12.91
C ALA A 127 -3.51 -18.72 -11.62
N LEU A 128 -2.74 -17.70 -11.26
CA LEU A 128 -1.98 -17.67 -10.01
C LEU A 128 -2.90 -17.73 -8.80
N ALA A 129 -3.97 -16.93 -8.75
CA ALA A 129 -4.90 -16.93 -7.63
C ALA A 129 -5.49 -18.32 -7.39
N LYS A 130 -5.96 -18.98 -8.46
CA LYS A 130 -6.48 -20.36 -8.40
C LYS A 130 -5.44 -21.35 -7.86
N ASN A 131 -4.22 -21.31 -8.39
CA ASN A 131 -3.18 -22.29 -8.05
C ASN A 131 -2.61 -22.09 -6.63
N LEU A 132 -2.58 -20.84 -6.16
CA LEU A 132 -2.09 -20.47 -4.82
C LEU A 132 -3.20 -20.52 -3.76
N GLY A 133 -4.46 -20.72 -4.16
CA GLY A 133 -5.62 -20.69 -3.27
C GLY A 133 -5.98 -19.29 -2.77
N ILE A 134 -5.51 -18.24 -3.43
CA ILE A 134 -5.79 -16.84 -3.10
C ILE A 134 -7.19 -16.49 -3.59
N ARG A 135 -7.96 -15.79 -2.75
CA ARG A 135 -9.27 -15.28 -3.16
C ARG A 135 -9.07 -14.04 -4.02
N LEU A 136 -9.67 -14.02 -5.21
CA LEU A 136 -9.57 -12.93 -6.18
C LEU A 136 -10.93 -12.73 -6.84
N GLU A 137 -11.38 -11.49 -6.92
CA GLU A 137 -12.62 -11.12 -7.61
C GLU A 137 -12.50 -9.73 -8.22
N GLY A 138 -13.02 -9.57 -9.45
CA GLY A 138 -13.33 -8.29 -10.04
C GLY A 138 -14.74 -7.88 -9.63
N LEU A 139 -14.90 -6.65 -9.17
CA LEU A 139 -16.15 -6.14 -8.58
C LEU A 139 -16.86 -5.13 -9.47
N GLY A 140 -16.37 -4.91 -10.70
CA GLY A 140 -16.94 -3.97 -11.65
C GLY A 140 -16.29 -4.00 -13.03
N GLY A 141 -17.05 -3.48 -14.00
CA GLY A 141 -16.66 -3.24 -15.39
C GLY A 141 -15.92 -4.38 -16.09
N THR A 142 -14.70 -4.14 -16.58
CA THR A 142 -13.85 -5.12 -17.29
C THR A 142 -13.15 -6.10 -16.36
N GLU A 143 -13.21 -5.84 -15.05
CA GLU A 143 -12.50 -6.56 -14.00
C GLU A 143 -10.96 -6.44 -14.05
N ASP A 144 -10.40 -5.44 -14.76
CA ASP A 144 -8.95 -5.31 -14.92
C ASP A 144 -8.21 -4.99 -13.60
N GLY A 145 -8.89 -4.41 -12.61
CA GLY A 145 -8.32 -4.18 -11.28
C GLY A 145 -7.78 -5.45 -10.59
N VAL A 146 -8.17 -6.65 -11.03
CA VAL A 146 -7.61 -7.92 -10.50
C VAL A 146 -6.10 -8.03 -10.72
N ILE A 147 -5.56 -7.41 -11.77
CA ILE A 147 -4.13 -7.39 -12.08
C ILE A 147 -3.38 -6.70 -10.95
N GLY A 148 -3.79 -5.46 -10.64
CA GLY A 148 -3.11 -4.68 -9.63
C GLY A 148 -3.41 -5.11 -8.20
N ALA A 149 -4.60 -5.68 -7.93
CA ALA A 149 -4.89 -6.30 -6.63
C ALA A 149 -3.92 -7.46 -6.33
N MET A 150 -3.70 -8.36 -7.30
CA MET A 150 -2.72 -9.45 -7.16
C MET A 150 -1.28 -8.95 -7.13
N ALA A 151 -0.92 -7.97 -7.97
CA ALA A 151 0.41 -7.36 -7.93
C ALA A 151 0.69 -6.71 -6.56
N GLY A 152 -0.32 -6.08 -5.96
CA GLY A 152 -0.23 -5.53 -4.61
C GLY A 152 0.23 -6.57 -3.59
N LEU A 153 -0.42 -7.74 -3.55
CA LEU A 153 -0.03 -8.84 -2.64
C LEU A 153 1.46 -9.20 -2.79
N GLY A 154 1.88 -9.46 -4.03
CA GLY A 154 3.26 -9.84 -4.33
C GLY A 154 4.27 -8.76 -3.94
N LEU A 155 4.00 -7.49 -4.26
CA LEU A 155 4.87 -6.36 -3.91
C LEU A 155 4.96 -6.16 -2.39
N ALA A 156 3.82 -6.20 -1.68
CA ALA A 156 3.77 -6.00 -0.24
C ALA A 156 4.54 -7.09 0.53
N ALA A 157 4.43 -8.34 0.11
CA ALA A 157 5.12 -9.47 0.74
C ALA A 157 6.65 -9.38 0.65
N THR A 158 7.19 -8.69 -0.36
CA THR A 158 8.65 -8.50 -0.47
C THR A 158 9.25 -7.64 0.64
N LYS A 159 8.44 -6.76 1.25
CA LYS A 159 8.89 -5.71 2.18
C LYS A 159 10.03 -4.84 1.61
N ASP A 160 10.09 -4.74 0.28
CA ASP A 160 11.07 -3.95 -0.46
C ASP A 160 10.39 -3.07 -1.54
N ASP A 161 9.06 -2.95 -1.45
CA ASP A 161 8.30 -2.05 -2.30
C ASP A 161 7.16 -1.40 -1.52
N GLY A 162 6.79 -0.21 -1.99
CA GLY A 162 5.62 0.51 -1.51
C GLY A 162 5.91 1.48 -0.38
N ARG A 163 5.02 2.47 -0.26
CA ARG A 163 5.03 3.45 0.82
C ARG A 163 3.87 3.22 1.76
N PHE A 164 4.07 3.46 3.04
CA PHE A 164 3.03 3.36 4.05
C PHE A 164 2.06 4.55 3.93
N LEU A 165 0.78 4.24 3.69
CA LEU A 165 -0.34 5.17 3.86
C LEU A 165 -0.81 5.20 5.32
N LEU A 166 -0.66 4.07 6.01
CA LEU A 166 -0.91 3.87 7.43
C LEU A 166 0.21 3.00 8.02
N LEU A 167 0.73 3.43 9.16
CA LEU A 167 1.62 2.63 10.01
C LEU A 167 1.54 3.20 11.43
N GLY A 168 1.18 2.35 12.39
CA GLY A 168 1.02 2.76 13.78
C GLY A 168 0.14 4.01 13.90
N SER A 169 0.60 5.01 14.68
CA SER A 169 -0.09 6.29 14.81
C SER A 169 0.48 7.41 13.94
N LEU A 170 1.37 7.12 12.97
CA LEU A 170 2.07 8.15 12.18
C LEU A 170 1.12 9.16 11.52
N ARG A 171 -0.10 8.76 11.16
CA ARG A 171 -1.09 9.63 10.53
C ARG A 171 -1.64 10.73 11.46
N THR A 172 -1.47 10.60 12.78
CA THR A 172 -1.85 11.62 13.77
C THR A 172 -0.75 12.68 13.95
N ILE A 173 0.47 12.37 13.51
CA ILE A 173 1.63 13.26 13.58
C ILE A 173 1.55 14.26 12.43
N MET A 174 1.48 15.54 12.77
CA MET A 174 1.25 16.61 11.81
C MET A 174 2.29 17.72 11.98
N LYS A 175 2.66 18.35 10.86
CA LYS A 175 3.59 19.49 10.76
C LYS A 175 5.04 19.19 11.12
N GLU A 176 5.33 18.71 12.31
CA GLU A 176 6.69 18.44 12.79
C GLU A 176 6.70 17.26 13.78
N THR A 177 7.83 16.57 13.87
CA THR A 177 8.09 15.47 14.81
C THR A 177 9.59 15.30 15.00
N ASP A 178 10.03 14.49 15.96
CA ASP A 178 11.44 14.11 16.10
C ASP A 178 11.68 12.67 15.65
N VAL A 179 12.95 12.31 15.50
CA VAL A 179 13.35 10.95 15.09
C VAL A 179 12.87 9.90 16.10
N GLU A 180 12.93 10.17 17.40
CA GLU A 180 12.52 9.23 18.45
C GLU A 180 11.02 8.87 18.36
N THR A 181 10.17 9.88 18.12
CA THR A 181 8.74 9.71 17.93
C THR A 181 8.45 8.85 16.68
N LEU A 182 9.21 9.01 15.60
CA LEU A 182 9.07 8.15 14.42
C LEU A 182 9.45 6.69 14.72
N LEU A 183 10.57 6.48 15.42
CA LEU A 183 11.05 5.14 15.77
C LEU A 183 10.05 4.40 16.68
N SER A 184 9.51 5.08 17.69
CA SER A 184 8.48 4.52 18.59
C SER A 184 7.14 4.21 17.88
N ASN A 185 6.93 4.73 16.67
CA ASN A 185 5.75 4.47 15.84
C ASN A 185 5.98 3.43 14.73
N GLY A 186 7.10 2.71 14.75
CA GLY A 186 7.39 1.62 13.82
C GLY A 186 8.18 2.00 12.59
N VAL A 187 8.76 3.21 12.52
CA VAL A 187 9.82 3.51 11.56
C VAL A 187 11.11 2.85 12.07
N ASP A 188 11.80 2.07 11.24
CA ASP A 188 13.06 1.43 11.67
C ASP A 188 14.25 2.38 11.59
N SER A 189 14.22 3.30 10.62
CA SER A 189 15.34 4.21 10.38
C SER A 189 14.97 5.42 9.52
N VAL A 190 15.74 6.49 9.68
CA VAL A 190 15.62 7.73 8.90
C VAL A 190 16.93 7.96 8.15
N TYR A 191 16.86 8.22 6.86
CA TYR A 191 18.04 8.40 6.01
C TYR A 191 17.98 9.66 5.14
N LEU A 192 19.14 10.25 4.94
CA LEU A 192 19.39 11.24 3.90
C LEU A 192 19.64 10.56 2.55
N PRO A 193 19.48 11.27 1.42
CA PRO A 193 19.66 10.68 0.08
C PRO A 193 21.11 10.27 -0.21
N ASP A 194 22.07 10.80 0.56
CA ASP A 194 23.50 10.49 0.47
C ASP A 194 23.90 9.24 1.28
N GLY A 195 22.94 8.58 1.94
CA GLY A 195 23.16 7.36 2.72
C GLY A 195 23.50 7.58 4.19
N ARG A 196 23.64 8.82 4.66
CA ARG A 196 23.82 9.10 6.10
C ARG A 196 22.52 8.83 6.85
N GLN A 197 22.63 8.08 7.96
CA GLN A 197 21.51 7.86 8.88
C GLN A 197 21.29 9.09 9.77
N VAL A 198 20.04 9.47 9.95
CA VAL A 198 19.63 10.52 10.89
C VAL A 198 19.12 9.84 12.16
N THR A 199 19.82 10.05 13.28
CA THR A 199 19.50 9.42 14.57
C THR A 199 18.83 10.38 15.56
N SER A 200 18.84 11.68 15.27
CA SER A 200 18.24 12.73 16.10
C SER A 200 17.94 13.98 15.29
N GLY A 201 17.06 14.84 15.81
CA GLY A 201 16.69 16.12 15.19
C GLY A 201 15.20 16.20 14.86
N ILE A 202 14.79 17.35 14.34
CA ILE A 202 13.39 17.64 14.02
C ILE A 202 13.10 17.35 12.55
N ILE A 203 12.07 16.58 12.29
CA ILE A 203 11.54 16.27 10.97
C ILE A 203 10.30 17.13 10.70
N ARG A 204 10.42 18.04 9.74
CA ARG A 204 9.28 18.79 9.19
C ARG A 204 8.50 17.94 8.21
N LEU A 205 7.18 17.99 8.37
CA LEU A 205 6.15 17.28 7.62
C LEU A 205 5.32 18.30 6.84
N GLY A 206 5.16 18.07 5.54
CA GLY A 206 4.50 19.00 4.64
C GLY A 206 5.38 20.21 4.30
N GLY A 207 4.89 21.12 3.46
CA GLY A 207 5.58 22.38 3.19
C GLY A 207 6.75 22.33 2.20
N GLY A 208 6.87 21.28 1.38
CA GLY A 208 7.74 21.33 0.20
C GLY A 208 7.40 22.52 -0.71
N GLU A 209 8.33 22.96 -1.55
CA GLU A 209 8.25 24.18 -2.40
C GLU A 209 6.92 24.32 -3.19
N ASN A 210 6.23 23.21 -3.43
CA ASN A 210 4.87 23.19 -3.97
C ASN A 210 3.80 23.13 -2.87
N LYS A 211 3.40 24.31 -2.34
CA LYS A 211 2.26 24.49 -1.40
C LYS A 211 0.92 23.89 -1.86
N LYS A 212 0.78 23.53 -3.14
CA LYS A 212 -0.43 22.92 -3.72
C LYS A 212 -0.51 21.39 -3.54
N LYS A 213 0.58 20.69 -3.19
CA LYS A 213 0.55 19.24 -2.96
C LYS A 213 0.18 18.96 -1.51
N LYS A 214 -1.07 18.51 -1.28
CA LYS A 214 -1.57 18.00 0.02
C LYS A 214 -0.88 16.72 0.48
N ASP A 215 -0.06 16.13 -0.38
CA ASP A 215 0.76 14.98 -0.04
C ASP A 215 1.93 15.40 0.83
N ASN A 216 2.18 14.65 1.91
CA ASN A 216 3.23 14.82 2.92
C ASN A 216 2.80 15.51 4.23
N ARG A 217 1.50 15.66 4.52
CA ARG A 217 1.02 16.21 5.81
C ARG A 217 1.41 15.39 7.06
N TYR A 218 1.77 14.13 6.86
CA TYR A 218 2.19 13.18 7.89
C TYR A 218 3.32 12.29 7.33
N PRO A 219 4.10 11.59 8.17
CA PRO A 219 5.21 10.75 7.73
C PRO A 219 4.72 9.57 6.89
N LYS A 220 5.33 9.34 5.73
CA LYS A 220 5.03 8.21 4.85
C LYS A 220 6.34 7.45 4.55
N PRO A 221 6.81 6.60 5.46
CA PRO A 221 8.01 5.80 5.22
C PRO A 221 7.76 4.80 4.07
N SER A 222 8.84 4.21 3.55
CA SER A 222 8.81 3.19 2.50
C SER A 222 9.33 1.86 3.03
N ALA A 223 8.82 0.75 2.51
CA ALA A 223 9.43 -0.56 2.73
C ALA A 223 10.68 -0.67 1.86
N VAL A 224 11.83 -0.94 2.47
CA VAL A 224 13.14 -1.05 1.82
C VAL A 224 13.93 -2.15 2.52
N ALA A 225 14.28 -3.20 1.79
CA ALA A 225 15.07 -4.34 2.26
C ALA A 225 14.58 -4.91 3.61
N GLY A 226 13.25 -5.08 3.75
CA GLY A 226 12.64 -5.60 4.97
C GLY A 226 12.46 -4.59 6.10
N LYS A 227 12.84 -3.33 5.89
CA LYS A 227 12.76 -2.25 6.89
C LYS A 227 11.79 -1.17 6.46
N THR A 228 11.25 -0.47 7.45
CA THR A 228 10.46 0.74 7.27
C THR A 228 11.35 1.97 7.37
N VAL A 229 11.60 2.62 6.23
CA VAL A 229 12.58 3.70 6.11
C VAL A 229 11.89 5.02 5.77
N LEU A 230 12.11 6.06 6.57
CA LEU A 230 11.72 7.43 6.20
C LEU A 230 12.89 8.17 5.56
N PHE A 231 12.65 8.75 4.38
CA PHE A 231 13.65 9.59 3.70
C PHE A 231 13.41 11.07 3.98
N VAL A 232 14.51 11.77 4.28
CA VAL A 232 14.49 13.19 4.61
C VAL A 232 15.57 13.95 3.85
N LYS A 233 15.44 15.26 3.71
CA LYS A 233 16.50 16.15 3.23
C LYS A 233 16.95 17.05 4.36
N GLU A 234 18.26 17.22 4.49
CA GLU A 234 18.83 18.18 5.42
C GLU A 234 18.39 19.59 5.05
N ARG A 235 18.03 20.38 6.07
CA ARG A 235 17.82 21.83 5.97
C ARG A 235 18.96 22.51 6.72
N GLU A 236 18.63 23.39 7.65
CA GLU A 236 19.60 24.07 8.52
C GLU A 236 19.37 23.63 9.97
N ASP A 237 20.41 23.71 10.80
CA ASP A 237 20.34 23.56 12.25
C ASP A 237 19.71 22.26 12.78
N GLY A 238 20.04 21.11 12.18
CA GLY A 238 19.52 19.81 12.62
C GLY A 238 18.02 19.62 12.36
N ILE A 239 17.46 20.45 11.49
CA ILE A 239 16.11 20.30 10.96
C ILE A 239 16.18 19.59 9.62
N TYR A 240 15.28 18.63 9.44
CA TYR A 240 15.16 17.85 8.22
C TYR A 240 13.75 17.99 7.65
N GLN A 241 13.63 17.81 6.34
CA GLN A 241 12.36 17.82 5.63
C GLN A 241 12.06 16.42 5.11
N ALA A 242 10.99 15.80 5.58
CA ALA A 242 10.50 14.55 4.99
C ALA A 242 10.11 14.79 3.53
N TYR A 243 10.42 13.82 2.65
CA TYR A 243 9.96 13.83 1.27
C TYR A 243 9.52 12.44 0.84
N MET A 244 8.64 12.38 -0.15
CA MET A 244 8.24 11.11 -0.74
C MET A 244 9.20 10.75 -1.87
N ARG A 245 9.79 9.56 -1.80
CA ARG A 245 10.40 8.93 -2.97
C ARG A 245 9.27 8.59 -3.96
N ARG A 246 9.45 8.97 -5.22
CA ARG A 246 8.54 8.57 -6.30
C ARG A 246 8.90 7.18 -6.76
#